data_AF-A0A6J7H3U0-F1
#
_entry.id   AF-A0A6J7H3U0-F1
#
_cell.length_a   1.000
_cell.length_b   1.000
_cell.length_c   1.000
_cell.angle_alpha   90.00
_cell.angle_beta   90.00
_cell.angle_gamma   90.00
#
_symmetry.space_group_name_H-M   'P 1'
#
loop_
_entity.id
_entity.type
_entity.pdbx_description
1 polymer ?
#
loop_
_entity_poly.entity_id
_entity_poly.type
_entity_poly.pdbx_seq_one_letter_code
_entity_poly.pdbx_strand_id
1 'polypeptide(L)'
;MVLSGGNVDLGVVPGLIRRFETQAGRRLIVFVKVSDRPGGLAKLLTIFAEVGASVIDIDHVRDGVDLHVRETGVNAVLEVRGPDHAELLIDTVRNAGYEITAL
;
A
#
# COMPACT_ATOMS: atom_id res chain seq x y z
N MET A 1 -32.29 9.64 -2.87
CA MET A 1 -32.12 8.18 -3.03
C MET A 1 -31.55 7.90 -4.40
N VAL A 2 -30.24 7.69 -4.49
CA VAL A 2 -29.48 7.04 -5.59
C VAL A 2 -28.04 7.03 -5.06
N LEU A 3 -27.23 5.98 -5.09
CA LEU A 3 -27.24 4.74 -5.84
C LEU A 3 -26.32 3.78 -5.04
N SER A 4 -26.88 2.80 -4.31
CA SER A 4 -26.08 1.65 -3.86
C SER A 4 -25.98 0.70 -5.04
N GLY A 5 -24.88 0.75 -5.76
CA GLY A 5 -24.72 -0.06 -6.95
C GLY A 5 -23.40 0.25 -7.61
N GLY A 6 -22.38 -0.45 -7.16
CA GLY A 6 -21.07 -0.37 -7.77
C GLY A 6 -20.23 -1.50 -7.22
N ASN A 7 -20.31 -2.65 -7.86
CA ASN A 7 -19.30 -3.68 -7.79
C ASN A 7 -17.99 -3.04 -8.28
N VAL A 8 -17.24 -2.41 -7.38
CA VAL A 8 -15.96 -1.78 -7.74
C VAL A 8 -14.94 -2.90 -7.70
N ASP A 9 -14.85 -3.60 -8.83
CA ASP A 9 -13.63 -4.29 -9.23
C ASP A 9 -12.48 -3.34 -8.91
N LEU A 10 -11.77 -3.64 -7.83
CA LEU A 10 -10.53 -3.00 -7.44
C LEU A 10 -9.58 -3.25 -8.59
N GLY A 11 -9.61 -2.36 -9.58
CA GLY A 11 -8.72 -2.33 -10.71
C GLY A 11 -7.32 -2.12 -10.16
N VAL A 12 -6.69 -3.23 -9.75
CA VAL A 12 -5.26 -3.41 -9.60
C VAL A 12 -4.67 -2.71 -10.80
N VAL A 13 -4.11 -1.52 -10.63
CA VAL A 13 -3.58 -0.73 -11.74
C VAL A 13 -2.52 -1.61 -12.41
N PRO A 14 -2.77 -2.21 -13.59
CA PRO A 14 -1.88 -3.22 -14.16
C PRO A 14 -0.56 -2.60 -14.68
N GLY A 15 -0.44 -1.27 -14.55
CA GLY A 15 0.72 -0.49 -14.96
C GLY A 15 1.89 -0.54 -13.96
N LEU A 16 1.64 -0.71 -12.66
CA LEU A 16 2.72 -0.74 -11.65
C LEU A 16 3.45 -2.11 -11.63
N ILE A 17 2.70 -3.20 -11.84
CA ILE A 17 3.24 -4.56 -11.91
C ILE A 17 4.24 -4.70 -13.08
N ARG A 18 4.04 -3.92 -14.15
CA ARG A 18 4.77 -4.10 -15.41
C ARG A 18 6.12 -3.39 -15.48
N ARG A 19 6.49 -2.55 -14.50
CA ARG A 19 7.69 -1.67 -14.62
C ARG A 19 8.91 -2.08 -13.79
N PHE A 20 8.84 -3.13 -12.95
CA PHE A 20 9.93 -3.39 -12.01
C PHE A 20 10.48 -4.82 -11.98
N GLU A 21 10.63 -5.43 -13.16
CA GLU A 21 11.57 -6.55 -13.37
C GLU A 21 13.03 -6.07 -13.38
N THR A 22 13.49 -5.41 -12.32
CA THR A 22 14.89 -4.94 -12.20
C THR A 22 15.57 -5.57 -10.99
N GLN A 23 16.23 -6.70 -11.29
CA GLN A 23 17.60 -7.02 -10.90
C GLN A 23 17.93 -7.02 -9.38
N ALA A 24 17.10 -7.64 -8.54
CA ALA A 24 17.52 -8.05 -7.17
C ALA A 24 16.62 -9.07 -6.45
N GLY A 25 15.41 -9.39 -6.95
CA GLY A 25 14.49 -10.34 -6.29
C GLY A 25 13.98 -9.89 -4.90
N ARG A 26 13.97 -8.58 -4.64
CA ARG A 26 13.82 -7.99 -3.30
C ARG A 26 12.86 -6.79 -3.25
N ARG A 27 11.87 -6.74 -4.14
CA ARG A 27 10.82 -5.70 -4.13
C ARG A 27 9.52 -6.25 -3.58
N LEU A 28 8.87 -5.48 -2.72
CA LEU A 28 7.55 -5.74 -2.17
C LEU A 28 6.61 -4.63 -2.63
N ILE A 29 5.53 -4.99 -3.32
CA ILE A 29 4.49 -4.06 -3.73
C ILE A 29 3.30 -4.27 -2.80
N VAL A 30 2.81 -3.18 -2.21
CA VAL A 30 1.67 -3.22 -1.30
C VAL A 30 0.68 -2.12 -1.61
N PHE A 31 -0.60 -2.43 -1.46
CA PHE A 31 -1.66 -1.45 -1.36
C PHE A 31 -2.06 -1.33 0.11
N VAL A 32 -2.08 -0.11 0.63
CA VAL A 32 -2.44 0.19 2.02
C VAL A 32 -3.56 1.24 2.03
N LYS A 33 -4.63 0.99 2.78
CA LYS A 33 -5.63 2.04 3.05
C LYS A 33 -5.17 2.88 4.25
N VAL A 34 -5.14 4.19 4.07
CA VAL A 34 -4.67 5.15 5.09
C VAL A 34 -5.78 6.14 5.38
N SER A 35 -6.01 6.48 6.65
CA SER A 35 -6.98 7.53 6.99
C SER A 35 -6.52 8.88 6.42
N ASP A 36 -7.42 9.63 5.81
CA ASP A 36 -7.25 10.99 5.25
C ASP A 36 -7.14 12.07 6.34
N ARG A 37 -6.72 11.68 7.55
CA ARG A 37 -6.31 12.65 8.57
C ARG A 37 -4.85 13.05 8.29
N PRO A 38 -4.50 14.33 8.46
CA PRO A 38 -3.11 14.77 8.40
C PRO A 38 -2.20 13.86 9.24
N GLY A 39 -1.10 13.40 8.63
CA GLY A 39 -0.11 12.52 9.26
C GLY A 39 -0.35 11.01 9.09
N GLY A 40 -1.45 10.58 8.47
CA GLY A 40 -1.70 9.14 8.21
C GLY A 40 -0.58 8.47 7.40
N LEU A 41 -0.16 9.09 6.30
CA LEU A 41 0.96 8.61 5.49
C LEU A 41 2.29 8.69 6.24
N ALA A 42 2.52 9.76 7.01
CA ALA A 42 3.76 9.92 7.77
C ALA A 42 3.94 8.79 8.80
N LYS A 43 2.85 8.36 9.46
CA LYS A 43 2.86 7.21 10.37
C LYS A 43 3.16 5.91 9.64
N LEU A 44 2.54 5.68 8.47
CA LEU A 44 2.81 4.50 7.65
C LEU A 44 4.28 4.44 7.22
N LEU A 45 4.83 5.57 6.75
CA LEU A 45 6.24 5.69 6.38
C LEU A 45 7.18 5.45 7.56
N THR A 46 6.80 5.89 8.75
CA THR A 46 7.56 5.63 9.98
C THR A 46 7.65 4.14 10.26
N ILE A 47 6.53 3.40 10.14
CA ILE A 47 6.51 1.95 10.32
C ILE A 47 7.42 1.24 9.31
N PHE A 48 7.37 1.62 8.03
CA PHE A 48 8.27 1.04 7.02
C PHE A 48 9.74 1.25 7.37
N ALA A 49 10.10 2.45 7.84
CA ALA A 49 11.45 2.78 8.26
C ALA A 49 11.88 1.99 9.52
N GLU A 50 11.00 1.83 10.50
CA GLU A 50 11.26 1.05 11.73
C GLU A 50 11.53 -0.43 11.45
N VAL A 51 10.81 -1.01 10.49
CA VAL A 51 11.05 -2.40 10.04
C VAL A 51 12.33 -2.50 9.19
N GLY A 52 12.79 -1.37 8.63
CA GLY A 52 14.02 -1.28 7.85
C GLY A 52 13.81 -1.53 6.35
N ALA A 53 12.61 -1.29 5.84
CA ALA A 53 12.32 -1.30 4.41
C ALA A 53 12.56 0.08 3.78
N SER A 54 13.19 0.09 2.61
CA SER A 54 13.41 1.33 1.85
C SER A 54 12.25 1.57 0.90
N VAL A 55 11.67 2.77 0.95
CA VAL A 55 10.63 3.19 0.02
C VAL A 55 11.26 3.57 -1.31
N ILE A 56 10.85 2.88 -2.39
CA ILE A 56 11.29 3.16 -3.75
C ILE A 56 10.31 4.09 -4.46
N ASP A 57 9.01 3.83 -4.28
CA ASP A 57 7.96 4.62 -4.91
C ASP A 57 6.68 4.63 -4.06
N ILE A 58 5.91 5.72 -4.14
CA ILE A 58 4.61 5.89 -3.47
C ILE A 58 3.66 6.66 -4.36
N ASP A 59 2.51 6.04 -4.63
CA ASP A 59 1.40 6.64 -5.36
C ASP A 59 0.14 6.70 -4.49
N HIS A 60 -0.52 7.87 -4.49
CA HIS A 60 -1.83 8.03 -3.88
C HIS A 60 -2.92 7.65 -4.88
N VAL A 61 -3.78 6.71 -4.48
CA VAL A 61 -4.96 6.30 -5.25
C VAL A 61 -6.18 7.02 -4.66
N ARG A 62 -6.71 7.99 -5.41
CA ARG A 62 -7.89 8.78 -5.04
C ARG A 62 -9.15 8.44 -5.83
N ASP A 63 -9.03 7.78 -6.99
CA ASP A 63 -10.15 7.46 -7.87
C ASP A 63 -10.39 5.94 -7.94
N GLY A 64 -11.65 5.51 -7.78
CA GLY A 64 -12.06 4.12 -8.04
C GLY A 64 -11.87 3.12 -6.90
N VAL A 65 -11.74 3.57 -5.66
CA VAL A 65 -11.82 2.71 -4.46
C VAL A 65 -12.99 3.24 -3.61
N ASP A 66 -13.80 2.35 -3.02
CA ASP A 66 -14.85 2.71 -2.05
C ASP A 66 -14.20 3.19 -0.75
N LEU A 67 -13.51 4.32 -0.86
CA LEU A 67 -12.91 5.04 0.24
C LEU A 67 -14.07 5.79 0.86
N HIS A 68 -14.31 5.58 2.16
CA HIS A 68 -15.08 6.57 2.90
C HIS A 68 -14.47 7.94 2.61
N VAL A 69 -15.26 9.01 2.67
CA VAL A 69 -14.89 10.42 2.35
C VAL A 69 -13.61 10.92 3.09
N ARG A 70 -12.97 10.08 3.91
CA ARG A 70 -11.76 10.31 4.69
C ARG A 70 -10.74 9.16 4.63
N GLU A 71 -10.60 8.45 3.52
CA GLU A 71 -9.54 7.44 3.33
C GLU A 71 -8.80 7.69 2.01
N THR A 72 -7.51 7.38 1.97
CA THR A 72 -6.69 7.42 0.75
C THR A 72 -5.98 6.08 0.59
N GLY A 73 -6.12 5.48 -0.58
CA GLY A 73 -5.33 4.31 -0.95
C GLY A 73 -3.89 4.72 -1.26
N VAL A 74 -2.94 3.92 -0.82
CA VAL A 74 -1.51 4.14 -1.07
C VAL A 74 -0.94 2.88 -1.72
N ASN A 75 -0.43 3.00 -2.93
CA ASN A 75 0.46 1.99 -3.50
C ASN A 75 1.88 2.33 -3.09
N ALA A 76 2.59 1.38 -2.51
CA ALA A 76 4.00 1.53 -2.15
C ALA A 76 4.82 0.41 -2.79
N VAL A 77 5.96 0.81 -3.36
CA VAL A 77 7.02 -0.11 -3.79
C VAL A 77 8.14 0.00 -2.79
N LEU A 78 8.46 -1.13 -2.15
CA LEU A 78 9.44 -1.22 -1.07
C LEU A 78 10.58 -2.14 -1.49
N GLU A 79 11.79 -1.81 -1.11
CA GLU A 79 12.91 -2.73 -1.10
C GLU A 79 13.00 -3.42 0.26
N VAL A 80 12.99 -4.75 0.23
CA VAL A 80 13.06 -5.63 1.40
C VAL A 80 14.28 -6.54 1.28
N ARG A 81 14.66 -7.22 2.38
CA ARG A 81 15.89 -8.04 2.41
C ARG A 81 15.65 -9.47 1.94
N GLY A 82 14.39 -9.88 1.84
CA GLY A 82 13.94 -11.22 1.49
C GLY A 82 12.50 -11.45 1.97
N PRO A 83 11.97 -12.67 1.79
CA PRO A 83 10.59 -13.03 2.15
C PRO A 83 10.26 -12.79 3.63
N ASP A 84 11.10 -13.24 4.56
CA ASP A 84 10.86 -13.08 6.00
C ASP A 84 10.76 -11.61 6.42
N HIS A 85 11.56 -10.74 5.79
CA HIS A 85 11.49 -9.30 6.03
C HIS A 85 10.21 -8.68 5.44
N ALA A 86 9.74 -9.18 4.29
CA ALA A 86 8.46 -8.76 3.72
C ALA A 86 7.28 -9.15 4.60
N GLU A 87 7.27 -10.38 5.12
CA GLU A 87 6.24 -10.86 6.04
C GLU A 87 6.22 -10.06 7.34
N LEU A 88 7.40 -9.83 7.95
CA LEU A 88 7.53 -8.97 9.12
C LEU A 88 6.96 -7.57 8.88
N LEU A 89 7.21 -6.98 7.72
CA LEU A 89 6.68 -5.66 7.37
C LEU A 89 5.15 -5.68 7.27
N ILE A 90 4.60 -6.66 6.55
CA ILE A 90 3.14 -6.80 6.37
C ILE A 90 2.46 -6.97 7.73
N ASP A 91 3.00 -7.83 8.59
CA ASP A 91 2.42 -8.08 9.92
C ASP A 91 2.54 -6.86 10.83
N THR A 92 3.67 -6.15 10.80
CA THR A 92 3.83 -4.91 11.59
C THR A 92 2.81 -3.85 11.17
N VAL A 93 2.58 -3.70 9.86
CA VAL A 93 1.60 -2.74 9.32
C VAL A 93 0.17 -3.15 9.69
N ARG A 94 -0.17 -4.44 9.61
CA ARG A 94 -1.47 -4.98 10.08
C ARG A 94 -1.68 -4.74 11.58
N ASN A 95 -0.66 -5.01 12.40
CA ASN A 95 -0.72 -4.83 13.84
C ASN A 95 -0.85 -3.34 14.23
N ALA A 96 -0.38 -2.43 13.40
CA ALA A 96 -0.60 -0.99 13.55
C ALA A 96 -2.02 -0.53 13.12
N GLY A 97 -2.87 -1.45 12.67
CA GLY A 97 -4.28 -1.20 12.35
C GLY A 97 -4.53 -0.76 10.90
N TYR A 98 -3.56 -0.94 10.00
CA TYR A 98 -3.74 -0.66 8.58
C TYR A 98 -4.26 -1.87 7.81
N GLU A 99 -5.18 -1.65 6.86
CA GLU A 99 -5.52 -2.64 5.85
C GLU A 99 -4.44 -2.65 4.77
N ILE A 100 -3.70 -3.75 4.66
CA ILE A 100 -2.58 -3.93 3.72
C ILE A 100 -2.76 -5.22 2.91
N THR A 101 -2.56 -5.10 1.59
CA THR A 101 -2.61 -6.19 0.61
C THR A 101 -1.31 -6.19 -0.19
N ALA A 102 -0.61 -7.32 -0.22
CA ALA A 102 0.52 -7.50 -1.13
C ALA A 102 0.01 -7.76 -2.56
N LEU A 103 0.64 -7.13 -3.55
CA LEU A 103 0.28 -7.20 -4.98
C LEU A 103 1.28 -8.02 -5.78
#